data_AF-X1NJ92-F1
#
_entry.id   AF-X1NJ92-F1
#
_cell.length_a   1.000
_cell.length_b   1.000
_cell.length_c   1.000
_cell.angle_alpha   90.00
_cell.angle_beta   90.00
_cell.angle_gamma   90.00
#
_symmetry.space_group_name_H-M   'P 1'
#
loop_
_entity.id
_entity.type
_entity.pdbx_description
1 polymer ?
#
loop_
_entity_poly.entity_id
_entity_poly.type
_entity_poly.pdbx_seq_one_letter_code
_entity_poly.pdbx_strand_id
1 'polypeptide(L)'
;MSAAQETVKEAYLDAGRPDAYNADKISYLTDDQFGYAAGVDGMMLREKPGAIFYMGAFYAESLILAETGHSTGAIQIAGTAMPSQLPFFVTACDYTLIGEELFAASAYLSREPLLLGSLKGQDMGKA
;
A
#
# COMPACT_ATOMS: atom_id res chain seq x y z
N MET A 1 16.52 -5.41 2.18
CA MET A 1 16.49 -5.46 0.70
C MET A 1 16.14 -6.84 0.18
N SER A 2 16.86 -7.92 0.54
CA SER A 2 16.57 -9.28 0.06
C SER A 2 15.14 -9.74 0.35
N ALA A 3 14.63 -9.53 1.57
CA ALA A 3 13.29 -9.98 1.96
C ALA A 3 12.18 -9.39 1.08
N ALA A 4 12.23 -8.08 0.75
CA ALA A 4 11.23 -7.45 -0.10
C ALA A 4 11.26 -8.00 -1.54
N GLN A 5 12.47 -8.23 -2.08
CA GLN A 5 12.63 -8.84 -3.40
C GLN A 5 12.13 -10.28 -3.44
N GLU A 6 12.43 -11.06 -2.40
CA GLU A 6 11.96 -12.45 -2.26
C GLU A 6 10.43 -12.51 -2.16
N THR A 7 9.80 -11.68 -1.32
CA THR A 7 8.34 -11.61 -1.20
C THR A 7 7.68 -11.27 -2.54
N VAL A 8 8.20 -10.27 -3.27
CA VAL A 8 7.62 -9.90 -4.57
C VAL A 8 7.85 -11.02 -5.60
N LYS A 9 9.02 -11.67 -5.58
CA LYS A 9 9.32 -12.81 -6.46
C LYS A 9 8.38 -13.99 -6.22
N GLU A 10 8.15 -14.35 -4.96
CA GLU A 10 7.19 -15.38 -4.57
C GLU A 10 5.77 -15.02 -5.03
N ALA A 11 5.34 -13.76 -4.84
CA ALA A 11 4.03 -13.31 -5.32
C ALA A 11 3.85 -13.45 -6.85
N TYR A 12 4.89 -13.15 -7.64
CA TYR A 12 4.87 -13.38 -9.09
C TYR A 12 4.84 -14.87 -9.46
N LEU A 13 5.51 -15.72 -8.70
CA LEU A 13 5.49 -17.18 -8.88
C LEU A 13 4.09 -17.74 -8.60
N ASP A 14 3.48 -17.36 -7.47
CA ASP A 14 2.14 -17.81 -7.07
C ASP A 14 1.06 -17.32 -8.04
N ALA A 15 1.23 -16.12 -8.60
CA ALA A 15 0.36 -15.59 -9.66
C ALA A 15 0.57 -16.26 -11.03
N GLY A 16 1.51 -17.20 -11.16
CA GLY A 16 1.84 -17.87 -12.42
C GLY A 16 2.51 -16.96 -13.45
N ARG A 17 3.13 -15.86 -13.02
CA ARG A 17 3.78 -14.84 -13.87
C ARG A 17 5.25 -14.58 -13.48
N PRO A 18 6.11 -15.62 -13.37
CA PRO A 18 7.53 -15.43 -13.06
C PRO A 18 8.28 -14.62 -14.12
N ASP A 19 7.78 -14.61 -15.36
CA ASP A 19 8.31 -13.83 -16.48
C ASP A 19 8.22 -12.32 -16.27
N ALA A 20 7.28 -11.87 -15.42
CA ALA A 20 7.04 -10.46 -15.16
C ALA A 20 7.83 -9.91 -13.97
N TYR A 21 8.50 -10.78 -13.19
CA TYR A 21 9.33 -10.35 -12.07
C TYR A 21 10.55 -9.55 -12.57
N ASN A 22 10.74 -8.35 -12.03
CA ASN A 22 11.90 -7.51 -12.31
C ASN A 22 12.47 -6.95 -11.00
N ALA A 23 13.66 -7.42 -10.63
CA ALA A 23 14.34 -7.01 -9.40
C ALA A 23 14.74 -5.52 -9.39
N ASP A 24 14.97 -4.92 -10.56
CA ASP A 24 15.39 -3.52 -10.69
C ASP A 24 14.28 -2.55 -10.31
N LYS A 25 13.02 -3.01 -10.30
CA LYS A 25 11.85 -2.24 -9.83
C LYS A 25 11.68 -2.24 -8.30
N ILE A 26 12.53 -2.98 -7.57
CA ILE A 26 12.45 -3.15 -6.12
C ILE A 26 13.78 -2.70 -5.52
N SER A 27 13.87 -1.39 -5.30
CA SER A 27 15.08 -0.73 -4.83
C SER A 27 14.85 -0.04 -3.49
N TYR A 28 15.92 0.09 -2.72
CA TYR A 28 15.97 0.92 -1.53
C TYR A 28 16.42 2.32 -1.93
N LEU A 29 15.69 3.32 -1.46
CA LEU A 29 15.99 4.73 -1.72
C LEU A 29 16.79 5.33 -0.55
N THR A 30 16.18 5.42 0.63
CA THR A 30 16.77 5.99 1.85
C THR A 30 15.88 5.68 3.06
N ASP A 31 16.41 5.84 4.27
CA ASP A 31 15.71 5.79 5.56
C ASP A 31 15.34 7.18 6.08
N ASP A 32 15.90 8.24 5.49
CA ASP A 32 15.49 9.62 5.76
C ASP A 32 14.07 9.87 5.25
N GLN A 33 13.18 10.29 6.15
CA GLN A 33 11.74 10.45 5.87
C GLN A 33 11.46 11.35 4.66
N PHE A 34 12.04 12.54 4.64
CA PHE A 34 11.77 13.51 3.58
C PHE A 34 12.59 13.25 2.32
N GLY A 35 13.77 12.63 2.46
CA GLY A 35 14.52 12.09 1.33
C GLY A 35 13.75 10.98 0.61
N TYR A 36 13.05 10.12 1.36
CA TYR A 36 12.18 9.09 0.80
C TYR A 36 11.01 9.73 0.04
N ALA A 37 10.30 10.66 0.68
CA ALA A 37 9.18 11.38 0.06
C ALA A 37 9.61 12.08 -1.25
N ALA A 38 10.68 12.87 -1.21
CA ALA A 38 11.16 13.61 -2.37
C ALA A 38 11.60 12.70 -3.53
N GLY A 39 12.25 11.56 -3.23
CA GLY A 39 12.67 10.63 -4.28
C GLY A 39 11.49 9.89 -4.91
N VAL A 40 10.53 9.45 -4.09
CA VAL A 40 9.30 8.80 -4.57
C VAL A 40 8.43 9.76 -5.38
N ASP A 41 8.24 11.00 -4.91
CA ASP A 41 7.53 12.05 -5.65
C ASP A 41 8.17 12.30 -7.02
N GLY A 42 9.50 12.40 -7.04
CA GLY A 42 10.24 12.53 -8.28
C GLY A 42 10.00 11.35 -9.24
N MET A 43 9.92 10.12 -8.73
CA MET A 43 9.59 8.94 -9.53
C MET A 43 8.18 9.02 -10.08
N MET A 44 7.18 9.38 -9.26
CA MET A 44 5.78 9.54 -9.69
C MET A 44 5.67 10.54 -10.84
N LEU A 45 6.31 11.71 -10.71
CA LEU A 45 6.25 12.76 -11.74
C LEU A 45 6.88 12.35 -13.07
N ARG A 46 7.93 11.52 -13.04
CA ARG A 46 8.64 11.05 -14.25
C ARG A 46 7.96 9.85 -14.89
N GLU A 47 7.61 8.86 -14.08
CA GLU A 47 7.10 7.57 -14.55
C GLU A 47 5.60 7.60 -14.79
N LYS A 48 4.87 8.50 -14.13
CA LYS A 48 3.42 8.68 -14.24
C LYS A 48 2.66 7.34 -14.11
N PRO A 49 2.74 6.70 -12.93
CA PRO A 49 2.10 5.41 -12.71
C PRO A 49 0.59 5.51 -12.93
N GLY A 50 -0.03 4.44 -13.46
CA GLY A 50 -1.48 4.40 -13.61
C GLY A 50 -2.24 4.19 -12.30
N ALA A 51 -1.60 3.56 -11.31
CA ALA A 51 -2.16 3.34 -9.98
C ALA A 51 -1.07 3.37 -8.92
N ILE A 52 -1.42 3.85 -7.72
CA ILE A 52 -0.52 3.94 -6.56
C ILE A 52 -1.22 3.32 -5.35
N PHE A 53 -0.48 2.50 -4.59
CA PHE A 53 -0.97 1.84 -3.39
C PHE A 53 -0.15 2.29 -2.18
N TYR A 54 -0.78 2.96 -1.22
CA TYR A 54 -0.15 3.39 0.03
C TYR A 54 -0.63 2.52 1.19
N MET A 55 0.13 1.50 1.57
CA MET A 55 -0.29 0.54 2.59
C MET A 55 0.67 0.58 3.79
N GLY A 56 0.19 1.02 4.95
CA GLY A 56 0.97 1.06 6.19
C GLY A 56 1.00 2.43 6.87
N ALA A 57 2.14 2.78 7.46
CA ALA A 57 2.37 4.02 8.18
C ALA A 57 3.37 4.91 7.42
N PHE A 58 2.97 6.15 7.14
CA PHE A 58 3.66 7.13 6.27
C PHE A 58 3.74 8.53 6.91
N TYR A 59 3.60 8.62 8.24
CA TYR A 59 3.59 9.84 9.05
C TYR A 59 3.23 11.15 8.31
N ALA A 60 4.18 12.09 8.20
CA ALA A 60 3.99 13.39 7.57
C ALA A 60 4.06 13.33 6.04
N GLU A 61 4.77 12.35 5.48
CA GLU A 61 4.90 12.16 4.04
C GLU A 61 3.62 11.69 3.35
N SER A 62 2.65 11.15 4.10
CA SER A 62 1.36 10.68 3.56
C SER A 62 0.64 11.68 2.66
N LEU A 63 0.47 12.94 3.12
CA LEU A 63 -0.21 13.96 2.32
C LEU A 63 0.63 14.37 1.11
N ILE A 64 1.94 14.52 1.30
CA ILE A 64 2.88 14.92 0.24
C ILE A 64 2.85 13.89 -0.91
N LEU A 65 2.99 12.61 -0.57
CA LEU A 65 2.95 11.51 -1.52
C LEU A 65 1.59 11.46 -2.24
N ALA A 66 0.49 11.57 -1.50
CA ALA A 66 -0.85 11.44 -2.06
C ALA A 66 -1.22 12.63 -2.98
N GLU A 67 -0.84 13.87 -2.64
CA GLU A 67 -1.05 15.02 -3.52
C GLU A 67 -0.20 14.94 -4.78
N THR A 68 1.06 14.51 -4.66
CA THR A 68 1.93 14.29 -5.82
C THR A 68 1.34 13.21 -6.73
N GLY A 69 0.96 12.06 -6.18
CA GLY A 69 0.33 10.98 -6.94
C GLY A 69 -0.95 11.44 -7.63
N HIS A 70 -1.81 12.19 -6.94
CA HIS A 70 -3.03 12.77 -7.51
C HIS A 70 -2.70 13.69 -8.71
N SER A 71 -1.67 14.52 -8.59
CA SER A 71 -1.24 15.44 -9.67
C SER A 71 -0.80 14.72 -10.95
N THR A 72 -0.40 13.46 -10.85
CA THR A 72 -0.03 12.63 -12.00
C THR A 72 -1.21 11.98 -12.70
N GLY A 73 -2.41 12.03 -12.10
CA GLY A 73 -3.62 11.38 -12.60
C GLY A 73 -3.71 9.88 -12.29
N ALA A 74 -2.88 9.38 -11.37
CA ALA A 74 -2.92 8.00 -10.91
C ALA A 74 -4.17 7.74 -10.06
N ILE A 75 -4.78 6.55 -10.19
CA ILE A 75 -5.74 6.07 -9.20
C ILE A 75 -4.99 5.72 -7.91
N GLN A 76 -5.45 6.21 -6.77
CA GLN A 76 -4.78 6.03 -5.49
C GLN A 76 -5.63 5.23 -4.50
N ILE A 77 -5.07 4.14 -4.00
CA ILE A 77 -5.67 3.31 -2.96
C ILE A 77 -4.74 3.34 -1.74
N ALA A 78 -5.24 3.88 -0.64
CA ALA A 78 -4.50 3.96 0.62
C ALA A 78 -5.09 3.01 1.67
N GLY A 79 -4.29 2.68 2.67
CA GLY A 79 -4.72 1.90 3.82
C GLY A 79 -3.79 2.11 5.01
N THR A 80 -4.34 2.56 6.13
CA THR A 80 -3.57 2.80 7.35
C THR A 80 -4.37 2.53 8.61
N ALA A 81 -3.69 2.02 9.63
CA ALA A 81 -4.24 1.86 10.97
C ALA A 81 -3.96 3.07 11.88
N MET A 82 -3.27 4.10 11.38
CA MET A 82 -2.86 5.26 12.18
C MET A 82 -3.90 6.40 12.11
N PRO A 83 -4.59 6.73 13.23
CA PRO A 83 -5.67 7.71 13.20
C PRO A 83 -5.25 9.11 12.76
N SER A 84 -4.01 9.51 13.05
CA SER A 84 -3.46 10.82 12.65
C SER A 84 -3.20 10.93 11.15
N GLN A 85 -3.07 9.81 10.43
CA GLN A 85 -2.82 9.81 8.99
C GLN A 85 -4.08 9.65 8.14
N LEU A 86 -5.13 9.04 8.72
CA LEU A 86 -6.39 8.81 8.03
C LEU A 86 -6.94 10.06 7.34
N PRO A 87 -6.96 11.26 7.95
CA PRO A 87 -7.49 12.44 7.28
C PRO A 87 -6.79 12.73 5.95
N PHE A 88 -5.46 12.59 5.89
CA PHE A 88 -4.69 12.88 4.68
C PHE A 88 -5.07 11.96 3.52
N PHE A 89 -5.09 10.65 3.77
CA PHE A 89 -5.43 9.67 2.75
C PHE A 89 -6.91 9.74 2.35
N VAL A 90 -7.82 9.91 3.32
CA VAL A 90 -9.25 10.08 3.04
C VAL A 90 -9.51 11.29 2.14
N THR A 91 -8.73 12.37 2.30
CA THR A 91 -8.91 13.58 1.48
C THR A 91 -8.21 13.53 0.13
N ALA A 92 -7.09 12.81 0.00
CA ALA A 92 -6.22 12.89 -1.18
C ALA A 92 -6.24 11.64 -2.07
N CYS A 93 -6.79 10.51 -1.60
CA CYS A 93 -6.86 9.26 -2.36
C CYS A 93 -8.29 8.91 -2.78
N ASP A 94 -8.43 8.14 -3.86
CA ASP A 94 -9.73 7.70 -4.37
C ASP A 94 -10.43 6.72 -3.42
N TYR A 95 -9.64 5.82 -2.80
CA TYR A 95 -10.12 4.86 -1.81
C TYR A 95 -9.16 4.78 -0.64
N THR A 96 -9.70 4.69 0.59
CA THR A 96 -8.90 4.56 1.81
C THR A 96 -9.47 3.46 2.70
N LEU A 97 -8.65 2.46 3.01
CA LEU A 97 -8.93 1.46 4.03
C LEU A 97 -8.65 2.04 5.42
N ILE A 98 -9.66 2.04 6.28
CA ILE A 98 -9.64 2.68 7.58
C ILE A 98 -9.40 1.65 8.69
N GLY A 99 -8.29 1.77 9.41
CA GLY A 99 -8.09 1.01 10.64
C GLY A 99 -7.97 -0.50 10.39
N GLU A 100 -8.94 -1.25 10.93
CA GLU A 100 -9.01 -2.71 10.84
C GLU A 100 -9.25 -3.20 9.40
N GLU A 101 -9.77 -2.35 8.51
CA GLU A 101 -9.99 -2.70 7.09
C GLU A 101 -8.70 -3.07 6.36
N LEU A 102 -7.57 -2.44 6.73
CA LEU A 102 -6.25 -2.76 6.17
C LEU A 102 -5.88 -4.24 6.42
N PHE A 103 -6.18 -4.75 7.62
CA PHE A 103 -5.87 -6.12 8.00
C PHE A 103 -6.91 -7.11 7.49
N ALA A 104 -8.18 -6.68 7.39
CA ALA A 104 -9.25 -7.49 6.84
C ALA A 104 -9.13 -7.68 5.31
N ALA A 105 -8.51 -6.73 4.60
CA ALA A 105 -8.40 -6.76 3.15
C ALA A 105 -7.77 -8.06 2.60
N SER A 106 -6.70 -8.56 3.24
CA SER A 106 -6.04 -9.80 2.81
C SER A 106 -6.98 -11.00 2.91
N ALA A 107 -7.77 -11.10 3.97
CA ALA A 107 -8.76 -12.16 4.17
C ALA A 107 -9.87 -12.12 3.11
N TYR A 108 -10.35 -10.92 2.76
CA TYR A 108 -11.36 -10.74 1.73
C TYR A 108 -10.84 -11.08 0.33
N LEU A 109 -9.57 -10.77 0.04
CA LEU A 109 -8.94 -11.07 -1.25
C LEU A 109 -8.59 -12.55 -1.40
N SER A 110 -7.98 -13.17 -0.38
CA SER A 110 -7.59 -14.59 -0.42
C SER A 110 -8.80 -15.53 -0.28
N ARG A 111 -9.88 -15.05 0.35
CA ARG A 111 -11.04 -15.85 0.76
C ARG A 111 -10.67 -17.05 1.62
N GLU A 112 -9.56 -16.96 2.36
CA GLU A 112 -9.10 -18.05 3.20
C GLU A 112 -10.10 -18.27 4.35
N PRO A 113 -10.67 -19.49 4.49
CA PRO A 113 -11.74 -19.75 5.46
C PRO A 113 -11.36 -19.42 6.90
N LEU A 114 -10.09 -19.62 7.28
CA LEU A 114 -9.60 -19.34 8.63
C LEU A 114 -9.57 -17.83 8.91
N LEU A 115 -9.06 -17.03 7.97
CA LEU A 115 -9.01 -15.57 8.12
C LEU A 115 -10.41 -14.96 8.10
N LEU A 116 -11.28 -15.41 7.19
CA LEU A 116 -12.68 -14.97 7.15
C LEU A 116 -13.46 -15.36 8.40
N GLY A 117 -13.19 -16.56 8.95
CA GLY A 117 -13.77 -17.02 10.21
C GLY A 117 -13.35 -16.16 11.39
N SER A 118 -12.07 -15.76 11.44
CA SER A 118 -11.55 -14.84 12.46
C SER A 118 -12.26 -13.48 12.41
N LEU A 119 -12.41 -12.89 11.23
CA LEU A 119 -13.13 -11.62 11.05
C LEU A 119 -14.58 -11.73 11.55
N LYS A 120 -15.32 -12.75 11.09
CA LYS A 120 -16.70 -12.98 11.56
C LYS A 120 -16.78 -13.19 13.07
N GLY A 121 -15.82 -13.90 13.66
CA GLY A 121 -15.74 -14.10 15.10
C GLY A 121 -15.53 -12.79 15.86
N GLN A 122 -14.67 -11.91 15.36
CA GLN A 122 -14.47 -10.57 15.94
C GLN A 122 -15.74 -9.72 15.85
N ASP A 123 -16.41 -9.72 14.71
CA ASP A 123 -17.66 -8.96 14.52
C ASP A 123 -18.78 -9.45 15.47
N MET A 124 -18.94 -10.77 15.59
CA MET A 124 -19.94 -11.36 16.49
C MET A 124 -19.61 -11.17 17.97
N GLY A 125 -18.32 -11.16 18.33
CA GLY A 125 -17.87 -11.01 19.72
C GLY A 125 -17.84 -9.57 20.23
N LYS A 126 -17.81 -8.57 19.33
CA LYS A 126 -17.93 -7.15 19.67
C LYS A 126 -19.40 -6.68 19.84
N ALA A 127 -20.39 -7.51 19.47
CA ALA A 127 -21.82 -7.23 19.55
C ALA A 127 -22.43 -7.44 20.95
#